data_AF-A0A1C6JEI1-F1
#
_entry.id   AF-A0A1C6JEI1-F1
#
_cell.length_a   1.000
_cell.length_b   1.000
_cell.length_c   1.000
_cell.angle_alpha   90.00
_cell.angle_beta   90.00
_cell.angle_gamma   90.00
#
_symmetry.space_group_name_H-M   'P 1'
#
loop_
_entity.id
_entity.type
_entity.pdbx_description
1 polymer ?
#
loop_
_entity_poly.entity_id
_entity_poly.type
_entity_poly.pdbx_seq_one_letter_code
_entity_poly.pdbx_strand_id
1 'polypeptide(L)'
;MKKTLIIILPVLICILVLCGILLHRTASPPAVKVHSFDGSGQVSIRWEAMKDVDGYAVYRSNTKEGTYELIKTCDGDARQYTDTNRKVGQKLYYKVCSYTLKNGEKSYGDKSGAAEVQVKKALEKDPEDALMLVNKKNWLSDSYVPSKLISLGSLAIVNIEAKEEVRDAYEKLYRDARKAGFDIKVISAYRDYDLQASLFDYWCKTDGVKQALRTSAKPGRSEHQTGYALDVSCQDLAWDLVESFGETAEGRWLDKNAYQYGFIVRYGKNTEAITGYAYEPWHIRYVGKKAAREIYEQNITLEEYLGY
;
A
#
# COMPACT_ATOMS: atom_id res chain seq x y z
N MET A 1 27.59 67.04 -63.39
CA MET A 1 26.29 66.40 -63.09
C MET A 1 26.49 64.89 -63.04
N LYS A 2 25.83 64.23 -62.07
CA LYS A 2 26.14 62.92 -61.47
C LYS A 2 26.36 61.77 -62.49
N LYS A 3 27.48 61.05 -62.35
CA LYS A 3 27.67 59.70 -62.90
C LYS A 3 27.54 58.70 -61.76
N THR A 4 26.49 57.89 -61.77
CA THR A 4 26.30 56.76 -60.86
C THR A 4 27.13 55.59 -61.39
N LEU A 5 28.18 55.19 -60.66
CA LEU A 5 29.01 54.04 -61.00
C LEU A 5 28.52 52.82 -60.20
N ILE A 6 28.10 51.79 -60.94
CA ILE A 6 27.78 50.45 -60.44
C ILE A 6 29.10 49.76 -60.10
N ILE A 7 29.27 49.30 -58.87
CA ILE A 7 30.37 48.39 -58.48
C ILE A 7 29.74 47.10 -57.96
N ILE A 8 29.90 46.05 -58.75
CA ILE A 8 29.63 44.65 -58.42
C ILE A 8 30.85 44.16 -57.62
N LEU A 9 30.64 43.66 -56.40
CA LEU A 9 31.69 43.00 -55.61
C LEU A 9 31.39 41.48 -55.56
N PRO A 10 32.37 40.61 -55.83
CA PRO A 10 32.11 39.19 -56.08
C PRO A 10 31.96 38.38 -54.78
N VAL A 11 31.14 37.34 -54.86
CA VAL A 11 30.93 36.31 -53.84
C VAL A 11 32.21 35.50 -53.67
N LEU A 12 32.86 35.61 -52.51
CA LEU A 12 33.98 34.76 -52.10
C LEU A 12 33.40 33.52 -51.41
N ILE A 13 33.35 32.39 -52.12
CA ILE A 13 33.01 31.08 -51.54
C ILE A 13 34.26 30.54 -50.83
N CYS A 14 34.33 30.71 -49.51
CA CYS A 14 35.26 29.97 -48.65
C CYS A 14 34.68 28.57 -48.38
N ILE A 15 35.27 27.55 -49.00
CA ILE A 15 35.05 26.14 -48.68
C ILE A 15 35.72 25.86 -47.33
N LEU A 16 34.94 25.89 -46.24
CA LEU A 16 35.34 25.30 -44.97
C LEU A 16 35.07 23.79 -45.04
N VAL A 17 36.15 23.01 -45.11
CA VAL A 17 36.12 21.56 -44.87
C VAL A 17 35.72 21.36 -43.41
N LEU A 18 34.42 21.18 -43.15
CA LEU A 18 33.95 20.62 -41.88
C LEU A 18 34.38 19.16 -41.85
N CYS A 19 35.52 18.89 -41.22
CA CYS A 19 35.81 17.60 -40.64
C CYS A 19 34.71 17.34 -39.60
N GLY A 20 33.68 16.59 -40.02
CA GLY A 20 32.58 16.17 -39.18
C GLY A 20 33.09 15.23 -38.11
N ILE A 21 33.62 15.79 -37.02
CA ILE A 21 33.63 15.10 -35.75
C ILE A 21 32.15 14.91 -35.42
N LEU A 22 31.62 13.72 -35.71
CA LEU A 22 30.38 13.25 -35.11
C LEU A 22 30.62 13.32 -33.60
N LEU A 23 30.25 14.44 -32.99
CA LEU A 23 29.88 14.50 -31.59
C LEU A 23 28.76 13.46 -31.46
N HIS A 24 29.14 12.23 -31.10
CA HIS A 24 28.22 11.25 -30.60
C HIS A 24 27.64 11.89 -29.34
N ARG A 25 26.50 12.57 -29.50
CA ARG A 25 25.70 12.99 -28.36
C ARG A 25 25.41 11.71 -27.60
N THR A 26 26.05 11.54 -26.44
CA THR A 26 25.69 10.46 -25.54
C THR A 26 24.20 10.62 -25.25
N ALA A 27 23.43 9.55 -25.47
CA ALA A 27 22.00 9.58 -25.22
C ALA A 27 21.80 10.02 -23.77
N SER A 28 20.89 10.98 -23.55
CA SER A 28 20.59 11.45 -22.20
C SER A 28 20.20 10.26 -21.32
N PRO A 29 20.69 10.18 -20.08
CA PRO A 29 20.41 9.03 -19.22
C PRO A 29 18.91 8.91 -18.94
N PRO A 30 18.42 7.70 -18.63
CA PRO A 30 16.99 7.50 -18.35
C PRO A 30 16.57 8.26 -17.10
N ALA A 31 15.35 8.82 -17.11
CA ALA A 31 14.76 9.43 -15.93
C ALA A 31 14.38 8.34 -14.92
N VAL A 32 14.72 8.56 -13.64
CA VAL A 32 14.56 7.56 -12.57
C VAL A 32 13.57 8.04 -11.52
N LYS A 33 12.66 7.16 -11.11
CA LYS A 33 11.76 7.35 -9.97
C LYS A 33 12.01 6.25 -8.95
N VAL A 34 12.02 6.64 -7.68
CA VAL A 34 12.23 5.72 -6.56
C VAL A 34 11.05 5.78 -5.61
N HIS A 35 10.69 4.63 -5.05
CA HIS A 35 9.62 4.51 -4.08
C HIS A 35 10.01 3.49 -3.02
N SER A 36 10.06 3.90 -1.76
CA SER A 36 10.15 2.96 -0.65
C SER A 36 8.78 2.37 -0.39
N PHE A 37 8.71 1.06 -0.24
CA PHE A 37 7.56 0.39 0.35
C PHE A 37 7.67 0.51 1.88
N ASP A 38 6.61 0.96 2.52
CA ASP A 38 6.60 1.27 3.95
C ASP A 38 6.90 0.00 4.77
N GLY A 39 7.95 0.04 5.58
CA GLY A 39 8.25 -1.03 6.57
C GLY A 39 8.86 -2.32 6.05
N SER A 40 8.82 -2.55 4.74
CA SER A 40 9.34 -3.79 4.15
C SER A 40 10.86 -3.80 3.97
N GLY A 41 11.53 -2.66 4.15
CA GLY A 41 12.93 -2.51 3.77
C GLY A 41 13.17 -2.67 2.27
N GLN A 42 12.13 -2.51 1.45
CA GLN A 42 12.22 -2.61 -0.01
C GLN A 42 12.08 -1.23 -0.66
N VAL A 43 12.87 -1.01 -1.71
CA VAL A 43 12.82 0.19 -2.55
C VAL A 43 12.62 -0.23 -4.00
N SER A 44 11.54 0.21 -4.62
CA SER A 44 11.34 0.12 -6.07
C SER A 44 12.10 1.24 -6.77
N ILE A 45 12.90 0.88 -7.76
CA ILE A 45 13.59 1.77 -8.67
C ILE A 45 13.00 1.55 -10.05
N ARG A 46 12.42 2.60 -10.65
CA ARG A 46 11.82 2.56 -11.99
C ARG A 46 12.48 3.58 -12.90
N TRP A 47 12.58 3.27 -14.19
CA TRP A 47 13.18 4.16 -15.16
C TRP A 47 12.46 4.15 -16.51
N GLU A 48 12.55 5.30 -17.19
CA GLU A 48 11.93 5.49 -18.51
C GLU A 48 12.64 4.68 -19.61
N ALA A 49 11.90 4.45 -20.71
CA ALA A 49 12.40 3.70 -21.84
C ALA A 49 13.43 4.44 -22.68
N MET A 50 14.58 3.79 -22.93
CA MET A 50 15.58 4.23 -23.90
C MET A 50 15.51 3.36 -25.16
N LYS A 51 15.74 3.99 -26.32
CA LYS A 51 15.87 3.32 -27.61
C LYS A 51 17.31 2.83 -27.80
N ASP A 52 17.47 1.76 -28.58
CA ASP A 52 18.78 1.25 -29.04
C ASP A 52 19.74 0.89 -27.89
N VAL A 53 19.22 0.20 -26.85
CA VAL A 53 20.00 -0.27 -25.70
C VAL A 53 19.75 -1.76 -25.44
N ASP A 54 20.75 -2.45 -24.92
CA ASP A 54 20.71 -3.89 -24.62
C ASP A 54 20.31 -4.19 -23.16
N GLY A 55 20.26 -3.16 -22.31
CA GLY A 55 19.78 -3.27 -20.94
C GLY A 55 20.18 -2.08 -20.07
N TYR A 56 20.08 -2.27 -18.75
CA TYR A 56 20.29 -1.24 -17.73
C TYR A 56 21.15 -1.74 -16.58
N ALA A 57 21.86 -0.82 -15.94
CA ALA A 57 22.53 -1.04 -14.67
C ALA A 57 22.00 -0.10 -13.60
N VAL A 58 21.64 -0.66 -12.45
CA VAL A 58 21.16 0.05 -11.27
C VAL A 58 22.28 0.15 -10.26
N TYR A 59 22.55 1.36 -9.81
CA TYR A 59 23.56 1.66 -8.82
C TYR A 59 22.95 2.30 -7.58
N ARG A 60 23.57 2.09 -6.42
CA ARG A 60 23.14 2.64 -5.13
C ARG A 60 24.29 3.29 -4.38
N SER A 61 24.00 4.36 -3.65
CA SER A 61 24.89 4.95 -2.65
C SER A 61 24.12 5.28 -1.35
N ASN A 62 24.86 5.39 -0.25
CA ASN A 62 24.36 5.90 1.04
C ASN A 62 24.50 7.43 1.14
N THR A 63 25.12 8.07 0.15
CA THR A 63 25.37 9.52 0.11
C THR A 63 25.05 10.05 -1.29
N LYS A 64 24.59 11.30 -1.40
CA LYS A 64 24.13 11.84 -2.68
C LYS A 64 25.29 12.00 -3.68
N GLU A 65 26.43 12.48 -3.21
CA GLU A 65 27.64 12.75 -4.00
C GLU A 65 28.74 11.68 -3.89
N GLY A 66 28.55 10.61 -3.12
CA GLY A 66 29.60 9.59 -2.91
C GLY A 66 29.65 8.52 -4.00
N THR A 67 30.36 7.43 -3.69
CA THR A 67 30.54 6.29 -4.59
C THR A 67 29.23 5.51 -4.74
N TYR A 68 28.88 5.16 -5.98
CA TYR A 68 27.70 4.37 -6.32
C TYR A 68 28.12 2.94 -6.72
N GLU A 69 27.68 1.95 -5.95
CA GLU A 69 27.95 0.54 -6.21
C GLU A 69 26.93 -0.05 -7.18
N LEU A 70 27.37 -0.91 -8.10
CA LEU A 70 26.48 -1.66 -8.98
C LEU A 70 25.74 -2.73 -8.16
N ILE A 71 24.42 -2.64 -8.09
CA ILE A 71 23.60 -3.60 -7.33
C ILE A 71 22.79 -4.55 -8.21
N LYS A 72 22.53 -4.17 -9.46
CA LYS A 72 21.83 -5.02 -10.43
C LYS A 72 22.13 -4.60 -11.86
N THR A 73 22.30 -5.60 -12.72
CA THR A 73 22.17 -5.44 -14.17
C THR A 73 20.88 -6.13 -14.63
N CYS A 74 20.11 -5.45 -15.48
CA CYS A 74 18.86 -5.94 -16.04
C CYS A 74 19.02 -5.96 -17.56
N ASP A 75 18.99 -7.13 -18.18
CA ASP A 75 19.08 -7.25 -19.63
C ASP A 75 17.72 -6.93 -20.29
N GLY A 76 17.74 -6.50 -21.54
CA GLY A 76 16.54 -6.25 -22.34
C GLY A 76 15.75 -5.00 -21.93
N ASP A 77 14.42 -5.12 -21.97
CA ASP A 77 13.48 -4.01 -21.83
C ASP A 77 13.04 -3.71 -20.39
N ALA A 78 13.70 -4.31 -19.40
CA ALA A 78 13.38 -4.13 -17.99
C ALA A 78 13.27 -2.64 -17.60
N ARG A 79 12.20 -2.31 -16.87
CA ARG A 79 11.86 -0.94 -16.43
C ARG A 79 11.86 -0.73 -14.94
N GLN A 80 12.12 -1.79 -14.18
CA GLN A 80 12.13 -1.72 -12.73
C GLN A 80 13.08 -2.73 -12.12
N TYR A 81 13.49 -2.41 -10.90
CA TYR A 81 14.18 -3.31 -9.99
C TYR A 81 13.73 -2.99 -8.56
N THR A 82 13.68 -4.01 -7.70
CA THR A 82 13.38 -3.82 -6.27
C THR A 82 14.61 -4.19 -5.46
N ASP A 83 15.19 -3.20 -4.79
CA ASP A 83 16.29 -3.39 -3.83
C ASP A 83 15.68 -3.75 -2.47
N THR A 84 16.03 -4.93 -1.94
CA THR A 84 15.43 -5.50 -0.73
C THR A 84 16.40 -5.48 0.45
N ASN A 85 15.90 -5.81 1.65
CA ASN A 85 16.69 -5.93 2.87
C ASN A 85 17.44 -4.63 3.24
N ARG A 86 16.86 -3.46 2.94
CA ARG A 86 17.41 -2.15 3.32
C ARG A 86 17.03 -1.82 4.75
N LYS A 87 17.94 -1.14 5.46
CA LYS A 87 17.70 -0.71 6.82
C LYS A 87 16.62 0.39 6.81
N VAL A 88 15.55 0.16 7.54
CA VAL A 88 14.48 1.14 7.73
C VAL A 88 15.04 2.47 8.29
N GLY A 89 14.58 3.59 7.76
CA GLY A 89 15.03 4.95 8.09
C GLY A 89 16.32 5.38 7.38
N GLN A 90 17.01 4.46 6.69
CA GLN A 90 18.20 4.77 5.91
C GLN A 90 17.85 5.66 4.72
N LYS A 91 18.65 6.70 4.48
CA LYS A 91 18.58 7.47 3.24
C LYS A 91 19.45 6.80 2.18
N LEU A 92 18.87 6.57 1.00
CA LEU A 92 19.53 5.92 -0.13
C LEU A 92 19.38 6.77 -1.39
N TYR A 93 20.34 6.59 -2.29
CA TYR A 93 20.39 7.29 -3.56
C TYR A 93 20.62 6.28 -4.66
N TYR A 94 19.84 6.38 -5.74
CA TYR A 94 19.92 5.47 -6.86
C TYR A 94 20.24 6.22 -8.15
N LYS A 95 21.04 5.57 -8.99
CA LYS A 95 21.30 5.99 -10.36
C LYS A 95 21.10 4.82 -11.30
N VAL A 96 20.63 5.11 -12.50
CA VAL A 96 20.48 4.11 -13.57
C VAL A 96 21.23 4.60 -14.79
N CYS A 97 21.95 3.71 -15.47
CA CYS A 97 22.40 3.95 -16.85
C CYS A 97 21.94 2.79 -17.74
N SER A 98 21.86 3.05 -19.04
CA SER A 98 21.75 1.99 -20.04
C SER A 98 23.12 1.42 -20.38
N TYR A 99 23.14 0.27 -21.03
CA TYR A 99 24.33 -0.23 -21.73
C TYR A 99 23.97 -0.78 -23.10
N THR A 100 24.98 -0.86 -23.96
CA THR A 100 24.95 -1.62 -25.21
C THR A 100 26.02 -2.70 -25.20
N LEU A 101 25.83 -3.75 -25.98
CA LEU A 101 26.82 -4.80 -26.20
C LEU A 101 27.71 -4.42 -27.39
N LYS A 102 29.02 -4.30 -27.12
CA LYS A 102 30.05 -4.15 -28.14
C LYS A 102 30.92 -5.40 -28.08
N ASN A 103 30.86 -6.23 -29.12
CA ASN A 103 31.61 -7.50 -29.19
C ASN A 103 31.37 -8.42 -27.98
N GLY A 104 30.14 -8.44 -27.44
CA GLY A 104 29.78 -9.23 -26.25
C GLY A 104 30.12 -8.56 -24.91
N GLU A 105 30.78 -7.39 -24.91
CA GLU A 105 31.09 -6.64 -23.71
C GLU A 105 30.09 -5.49 -23.47
N LYS A 106 29.71 -5.26 -22.20
CA LYS A 106 28.77 -4.21 -21.81
C LYS A 106 29.47 -2.85 -21.79
N SER A 107 29.07 -1.96 -22.69
CA SER A 107 29.48 -0.55 -22.73
C SER A 107 28.39 0.31 -22.08
N TYR A 108 28.65 0.83 -20.89
CA TYR A 108 27.68 1.62 -20.11
C TYR A 108 27.67 3.08 -20.54
N GLY A 109 26.47 3.67 -20.63
CA GLY A 109 26.28 5.10 -20.84
C GLY A 109 26.41 5.93 -19.56
N ASP A 110 26.12 7.22 -19.67
CA ASP A 110 26.08 8.14 -18.54
C ASP A 110 25.03 7.71 -17.50
N LYS A 111 25.34 7.92 -16.23
CA LYS A 111 24.41 7.66 -15.12
C LYS A 111 23.40 8.80 -15.00
N SER A 112 22.16 8.47 -14.66
CA SER A 112 21.12 9.45 -14.33
C SER A 112 21.54 10.38 -13.18
N GLY A 113 20.77 11.46 -13.01
CA GLY A 113 20.75 12.18 -11.74
C GLY A 113 20.43 11.25 -10.58
N ALA A 114 20.89 11.60 -9.38
CA ALA A 114 20.61 10.82 -8.18
C ALA A 114 19.13 10.93 -7.79
N ALA A 115 18.43 9.80 -7.81
CA ALA A 115 17.09 9.68 -7.26
C ALA A 115 17.19 9.36 -5.77
N GLU A 116 16.72 10.26 -4.92
CA GLU A 116 16.78 10.14 -3.46
C GLU A 116 15.52 9.46 -2.91
N VAL A 117 15.72 8.57 -1.94
CA VAL A 117 14.62 7.98 -1.16
C VAL A 117 15.06 7.79 0.29
N GLN A 118 14.17 8.10 1.21
CA GLN A 118 14.28 7.61 2.57
C GLN A 118 13.54 6.27 2.65
N VAL A 119 14.24 5.20 3.05
CA VAL A 119 13.61 3.89 3.28
C VAL A 119 12.60 4.09 4.41
N LYS A 120 11.33 4.12 4.03
CA LYS A 120 10.27 4.45 4.93
C LYS A 120 10.17 3.37 5.99
N LYS A 121 9.96 3.83 7.22
CA LYS A 121 9.47 2.95 8.28
C LYS A 121 8.12 2.38 7.84
N ALA A 122 7.71 1.28 8.46
CA ALA A 122 6.28 0.99 8.47
C ALA A 122 5.57 2.26 8.95
N LEU A 123 4.31 2.46 8.58
CA LEU A 123 3.46 3.43 9.26
C LEU A 123 3.80 3.48 10.76
N GLU A 124 3.95 4.68 11.32
CA GLU A 124 4.64 4.94 12.60
C GLU A 124 4.13 4.15 13.82
N LYS A 125 3.08 3.33 13.67
CA LYS A 125 2.55 2.44 14.69
C LYS A 125 2.90 0.99 14.36
N ASP A 126 3.43 0.31 15.36
CA ASP A 126 3.62 -1.13 15.41
C ASP A 126 2.39 -1.84 14.78
N PRO A 127 2.53 -2.73 13.78
CA PRO A 127 1.38 -3.45 13.24
C PRO A 127 0.71 -4.36 14.29
N GLU A 128 1.39 -4.62 15.40
CA GLU A 128 0.85 -5.26 16.59
C GLU A 128 0.12 -4.27 17.53
N ASP A 129 0.07 -2.97 17.26
CA ASP A 129 -0.73 -1.99 17.99
C ASP A 129 -2.21 -2.10 17.57
N ALA A 130 -3.11 -2.25 18.53
CA ALA A 130 -4.55 -2.26 18.30
C ALA A 130 -5.06 -0.97 17.63
N LEU A 131 -4.33 0.15 17.71
CA LEU A 131 -4.62 1.41 17.04
C LEU A 131 -3.97 1.57 15.66
N MET A 132 -3.36 0.53 15.11
CA MET A 132 -2.84 0.55 13.74
C MET A 132 -3.97 0.80 12.74
N LEU A 133 -3.84 1.87 11.94
CA LEU A 133 -4.82 2.21 10.91
C LEU A 133 -4.51 1.44 9.63
N VAL A 134 -5.39 0.53 9.23
CA VAL A 134 -5.32 -0.20 7.96
C VAL A 134 -6.56 0.17 7.15
N ASN A 135 -6.38 0.78 5.97
CA ASN A 135 -7.47 1.25 5.13
C ASN A 135 -7.02 1.43 3.66
N LYS A 136 -7.76 2.22 2.88
CA LYS A 136 -7.44 2.48 1.46
C LYS A 136 -6.07 3.16 1.26
N LYS A 137 -5.57 3.89 2.25
CA LYS A 137 -4.32 4.68 2.17
C LYS A 137 -3.18 4.08 2.99
N ASN A 138 -3.49 3.20 3.94
CA ASN A 138 -2.56 2.59 4.88
C ASN A 138 -2.65 1.07 4.78
N TRP A 139 -1.57 0.38 4.44
CA TRP A 139 -1.63 -1.05 4.13
C TRP A 139 -0.47 -1.84 4.74
N LEU A 140 -0.73 -3.12 4.98
CA LEU A 140 0.21 -4.11 5.48
C LEU A 140 0.98 -4.75 4.33
N SER A 141 2.14 -5.32 4.65
CA SER A 141 2.91 -6.16 3.72
C SER A 141 2.16 -7.47 3.44
N ASP A 142 2.42 -8.06 2.29
CA ASP A 142 1.99 -9.42 1.93
C ASP A 142 2.45 -10.49 2.92
N SER A 143 3.66 -10.36 3.43
CA SER A 143 4.29 -11.26 4.39
C SER A 143 3.94 -10.98 5.85
N TYR A 144 3.14 -9.94 6.14
CA TYR A 144 2.77 -9.66 7.53
C TYR A 144 1.77 -10.70 8.04
N VAL A 145 2.14 -11.33 9.14
CA VAL A 145 1.32 -12.25 9.93
C VAL A 145 1.44 -11.82 11.39
N PRO A 146 0.32 -11.67 12.13
CA PRO A 146 0.35 -11.33 13.54
C PRO A 146 1.18 -12.31 14.37
N SER A 147 1.91 -11.79 15.35
CA SER A 147 2.83 -12.57 16.19
C SER A 147 2.16 -13.71 16.99
N LYS A 148 0.89 -13.53 17.38
CA LYS A 148 0.12 -14.52 18.15
C LYS A 148 -1.34 -14.49 17.74
N LEU A 149 -1.79 -15.60 17.17
CA LEU A 149 -3.19 -15.89 16.86
C LEU A 149 -3.65 -17.07 17.71
N ILE A 150 -4.89 -17.02 18.17
CA ILE A 150 -5.52 -18.11 18.92
C ILE A 150 -6.93 -18.37 18.39
N SER A 151 -7.35 -19.63 18.44
CA SER A 151 -8.70 -20.03 18.03
C SER A 151 -9.77 -19.36 18.87
N LEU A 152 -10.83 -18.90 18.20
CA LEU A 152 -12.03 -18.35 18.83
C LEU A 152 -12.94 -19.46 19.43
N GLY A 153 -12.73 -20.72 19.05
CA GLY A 153 -13.53 -21.85 19.54
C GLY A 153 -15.03 -21.60 19.38
N SER A 154 -15.80 -21.81 20.47
CA SER A 154 -17.26 -21.67 20.46
C SER A 154 -17.82 -20.26 20.25
N LEU A 155 -16.95 -19.23 20.26
CA LEU A 155 -17.33 -17.84 19.98
C LEU A 155 -17.61 -17.61 18.48
N ALA A 156 -17.09 -18.50 17.63
CA ALA A 156 -17.26 -18.47 16.18
C ALA A 156 -18.11 -19.65 15.68
N ILE A 157 -18.69 -19.51 14.50
CA ILE A 157 -19.40 -20.60 13.82
C ILE A 157 -18.46 -21.50 13.00
N VAL A 158 -17.23 -21.04 12.76
CA VAL A 158 -16.18 -21.74 12.02
C VAL A 158 -14.88 -21.71 12.83
N ASN A 159 -13.97 -22.65 12.58
CA ASN A 159 -12.65 -22.59 13.20
C ASN A 159 -11.84 -21.45 12.58
N ILE A 160 -11.71 -20.37 13.33
CA ILE A 160 -11.00 -19.17 12.92
C ILE A 160 -10.29 -18.55 14.12
N GLU A 161 -9.27 -17.76 13.82
CA GLU A 161 -8.37 -17.22 14.83
C GLU A 161 -8.42 -15.69 14.84
N ALA A 162 -8.07 -15.13 15.99
CA ALA A 162 -7.85 -13.71 16.18
C ALA A 162 -6.69 -13.54 17.17
N LYS A 163 -6.26 -12.30 17.39
CA LYS A 163 -5.31 -12.02 18.48
C LYS A 163 -5.90 -12.39 19.84
N GLU A 164 -5.03 -12.72 20.79
CA GLU A 164 -5.45 -13.15 22.12
C GLU A 164 -6.29 -12.09 22.84
N GLU A 165 -5.86 -10.83 22.83
CA GLU A 165 -6.64 -9.75 23.45
C GLU A 165 -8.02 -9.54 22.80
N VAL A 166 -8.16 -9.84 21.50
CA VAL A 166 -9.41 -9.72 20.74
C VAL A 166 -10.36 -10.82 21.15
N ARG A 167 -9.88 -12.07 21.21
CA ARG A 167 -10.67 -13.19 21.72
C ARG A 167 -11.15 -12.92 23.15
N ASP A 168 -10.24 -12.52 24.04
CA ASP A 168 -10.55 -12.29 25.45
C ASP A 168 -11.52 -11.12 25.66
N ALA A 169 -11.43 -10.10 24.82
CA ALA A 169 -12.39 -9.00 24.81
C ALA A 169 -13.75 -9.45 24.27
N TYR A 170 -13.76 -10.22 23.19
CA TYR A 170 -14.99 -10.71 22.56
C TYR A 170 -15.72 -11.73 23.44
N GLU A 171 -15.01 -12.59 24.17
CA GLU A 171 -15.62 -13.52 25.13
C GLU A 171 -16.42 -12.78 26.21
N LYS A 172 -15.90 -11.65 26.70
CA LYS A 172 -16.60 -10.80 27.68
C LYS A 172 -17.84 -10.15 27.07
N LEU A 173 -17.71 -9.62 25.86
CA LEU A 173 -18.83 -9.05 25.09
C LEU A 173 -19.91 -10.10 24.87
N TYR A 174 -19.54 -11.25 24.34
CA TYR A 174 -20.43 -12.36 24.03
C TYR A 174 -21.16 -12.84 25.28
N ARG A 175 -20.46 -13.03 26.41
CA ARG A 175 -21.10 -13.43 27.67
C ARG A 175 -22.19 -12.46 28.11
N ASP A 176 -21.95 -11.16 27.99
CA ASP A 176 -22.93 -10.16 28.41
C ASP A 176 -24.05 -9.99 27.36
N ALA A 177 -23.77 -10.20 26.07
CA ALA A 177 -24.79 -10.33 25.02
C ALA A 177 -25.74 -11.50 25.32
N ARG A 178 -25.18 -12.67 25.68
CA ARG A 178 -25.96 -13.86 26.08
C ARG A 178 -26.85 -13.58 27.30
N LYS A 179 -26.36 -12.84 28.30
CA LYS A 179 -27.19 -12.42 29.45
C LYS A 179 -28.33 -11.49 29.05
N ALA A 180 -28.12 -10.66 28.03
CA ALA A 180 -29.14 -9.80 27.45
C ALA A 180 -30.09 -10.54 26.49
N GLY A 181 -29.90 -11.86 26.28
CA GLY A 181 -30.74 -12.69 25.43
C GLY A 181 -30.28 -12.80 23.97
N PHE A 182 -29.09 -12.29 23.63
CA PHE A 182 -28.61 -12.20 22.26
C PHE A 182 -27.53 -13.24 21.95
N ASP A 183 -27.65 -13.94 20.82
CA ASP A 183 -26.59 -14.83 20.30
C ASP A 183 -25.86 -14.15 19.13
N ILE A 184 -24.67 -13.61 19.41
CA ILE A 184 -23.85 -12.87 18.43
C ILE A 184 -22.55 -13.62 18.23
N LYS A 185 -22.38 -14.31 17.10
CA LYS A 185 -21.21 -15.14 16.83
C LYS A 185 -20.32 -14.56 15.76
N VAL A 186 -19.03 -14.88 15.86
CA VAL A 186 -18.03 -14.51 14.86
C VAL A 186 -18.18 -15.41 13.63
N ILE A 187 -18.24 -14.77 12.47
CA ILE A 187 -18.33 -15.39 11.15
C ILE A 187 -16.96 -15.37 10.46
N SER A 188 -16.23 -14.27 10.62
CA SER A 188 -14.92 -14.03 10.01
C SER A 188 -14.02 -13.23 10.96
N ALA A 189 -12.72 -13.47 10.93
CA ALA A 189 -11.71 -12.88 11.81
C ALA A 189 -10.37 -12.77 11.05
N TYR A 190 -9.27 -13.32 11.55
CA TYR A 190 -7.99 -13.24 10.83
C TYR A 190 -8.10 -13.79 9.40
N ARG A 191 -7.60 -13.01 8.43
CA ARG A 191 -7.44 -13.40 7.03
C ARG A 191 -6.05 -13.00 6.57
N ASP A 192 -5.29 -13.95 6.07
CA ASP A 192 -4.01 -13.64 5.45
C ASP A 192 -4.17 -12.86 4.14
N TYR A 193 -3.04 -12.39 3.61
CA TYR A 193 -3.00 -11.57 2.41
C TYR A 193 -3.57 -12.29 1.17
N ASP A 194 -3.24 -13.56 0.98
CA ASP A 194 -3.60 -14.33 -0.22
C ASP A 194 -5.10 -14.70 -0.24
N LEU A 195 -5.65 -15.02 0.93
CA LEU A 195 -7.09 -15.18 1.11
C LEU A 195 -7.82 -13.87 0.80
N GLN A 196 -7.31 -12.74 1.30
CA GLN A 196 -7.90 -11.44 0.98
C GLN A 196 -7.82 -11.12 -0.52
N ALA A 197 -6.73 -11.49 -1.20
CA ALA A 197 -6.59 -11.32 -2.64
C ALA A 197 -7.65 -12.14 -3.40
N SER A 198 -7.81 -13.40 -3.02
CA SER A 198 -8.81 -14.31 -3.62
C SER A 198 -10.25 -13.79 -3.44
N LEU A 199 -10.56 -13.28 -2.25
CA LEU A 199 -11.88 -12.68 -1.96
C LEU A 199 -12.10 -11.39 -2.75
N PHE A 200 -11.10 -10.52 -2.83
CA PHE A 200 -11.21 -9.29 -3.62
C PHE A 200 -11.44 -9.59 -5.12
N ASP A 201 -10.73 -10.57 -5.67
CA ASP A 201 -10.88 -11.02 -7.05
C ASP A 201 -12.27 -11.63 -7.30
N TYR A 202 -12.79 -12.41 -6.35
CA TYR A 202 -14.15 -12.93 -6.40
C TYR A 202 -15.17 -11.80 -6.49
N TRP A 203 -15.13 -10.83 -5.57
CA TRP A 203 -16.07 -9.70 -5.58
C TRP A 203 -15.93 -8.81 -6.81
N CYS A 204 -14.71 -8.63 -7.34
CA CYS A 204 -14.52 -7.93 -8.61
C CYS A 204 -15.22 -8.64 -9.78
N LYS A 205 -15.29 -9.97 -9.78
CA LYS A 205 -16.00 -10.76 -10.81
C LYS A 205 -17.51 -10.72 -10.61
N THR A 206 -17.98 -10.79 -9.37
CA THR A 206 -19.41 -10.83 -9.03
C THR A 206 -20.08 -9.47 -9.19
N ASP A 207 -19.49 -8.42 -8.61
CA ASP A 207 -20.14 -7.10 -8.48
C ASP A 207 -19.52 -6.03 -9.39
N GLY A 208 -18.37 -6.34 -9.99
CA GLY A 208 -17.54 -5.38 -10.71
C GLY A 208 -16.63 -4.58 -9.79
N VAL A 209 -15.47 -4.17 -10.33
CA VAL A 209 -14.38 -3.54 -9.56
C VAL A 209 -14.83 -2.32 -8.77
N LYS A 210 -15.70 -1.46 -9.34
CA LYS A 210 -16.15 -0.23 -8.68
C LYS A 210 -16.96 -0.54 -7.41
N GLN A 211 -17.85 -1.53 -7.45
CA GLN A 211 -18.66 -1.91 -6.30
C GLN A 211 -17.83 -2.72 -5.30
N ALA A 212 -17.01 -3.67 -5.78
CA ALA A 212 -16.10 -4.43 -4.92
C ALA A 212 -15.18 -3.53 -4.09
N LEU A 213 -14.71 -2.40 -4.64
CA LEU A 213 -13.89 -1.44 -3.89
C LEU A 213 -14.62 -0.75 -2.74
N ARG A 214 -15.96 -0.78 -2.67
CA ARG A 214 -16.75 -0.17 -1.59
C ARG A 214 -16.99 -1.13 -0.42
N THR A 215 -17.00 -2.44 -0.68
CA THR A 215 -17.38 -3.48 0.31
C THR A 215 -16.29 -4.52 0.53
N SER A 216 -15.21 -4.51 -0.27
CA SER A 216 -14.11 -5.44 -0.13
C SER A 216 -12.77 -4.71 -0.19
N ALA A 217 -11.92 -5.02 0.78
CA ALA A 217 -10.57 -4.48 0.84
C ALA A 217 -9.67 -5.16 -0.20
N LYS A 218 -8.79 -4.37 -0.82
CA LYS A 218 -7.64 -4.94 -1.53
C LYS A 218 -6.75 -5.71 -0.54
N PRO A 219 -5.99 -6.73 -0.99
CA PRO A 219 -5.04 -7.40 -0.12
C PRO A 219 -4.02 -6.39 0.45
N GLY A 220 -3.62 -6.59 1.70
CA GLY A 220 -2.84 -5.62 2.50
C GLY A 220 -3.68 -4.47 3.08
N ARG A 221 -4.89 -4.22 2.60
CA ARG A 221 -5.77 -3.12 3.04
C ARG A 221 -6.94 -3.56 3.91
N SER A 222 -6.96 -4.84 4.28
CA SER A 222 -8.00 -5.44 5.11
C SER A 222 -7.58 -5.40 6.57
N GLU A 223 -8.42 -4.86 7.44
CA GLU A 223 -8.16 -4.90 8.88
C GLU A 223 -8.13 -6.34 9.42
N HIS A 224 -8.75 -7.31 8.73
CA HIS A 224 -8.67 -8.72 9.11
C HIS A 224 -7.25 -9.27 9.14
N GLN A 225 -6.35 -8.77 8.29
CA GLN A 225 -4.95 -9.21 8.29
C GLN A 225 -4.22 -8.79 9.59
N THR A 226 -4.73 -7.79 10.32
CA THR A 226 -4.18 -7.41 11.64
C THR A 226 -4.51 -8.43 12.74
N GLY A 227 -5.56 -9.24 12.56
CA GLY A 227 -6.14 -10.05 13.63
C GLY A 227 -6.96 -9.28 14.67
N TYR A 228 -7.18 -7.96 14.48
CA TYR A 228 -8.00 -7.08 15.34
C TYR A 228 -9.45 -6.89 14.89
N ALA A 229 -9.80 -7.36 13.69
CA ALA A 229 -11.16 -7.22 13.14
C ALA A 229 -11.93 -8.55 13.23
N LEU A 230 -13.23 -8.43 13.53
CA LEU A 230 -14.19 -9.53 13.53
C LEU A 230 -15.42 -9.11 12.72
N ASP A 231 -15.93 -10.01 11.89
CA ASP A 231 -17.27 -9.91 11.34
C ASP A 231 -18.20 -10.79 12.17
N VAL A 232 -19.33 -10.25 12.62
CA VAL A 232 -20.28 -10.95 13.50
C VAL A 232 -21.68 -10.96 12.94
N SER A 233 -22.46 -11.97 13.29
CA SER A 233 -23.86 -12.06 12.89
C SER A 233 -24.69 -12.81 13.94
N CYS A 234 -25.97 -13.01 13.65
CA CYS A 234 -26.93 -13.68 14.50
C CYS A 234 -27.74 -14.73 13.71
N GLN A 235 -28.34 -15.67 14.44
CA GLN A 235 -29.10 -16.79 13.86
C GLN A 235 -30.32 -16.30 13.03
N ASP A 236 -30.94 -15.18 13.40
CA ASP A 236 -32.07 -14.57 12.69
C ASP A 236 -31.74 -14.15 11.25
N LEU A 237 -30.45 -13.92 10.96
CA LEU A 237 -29.94 -13.63 9.62
C LEU A 237 -29.27 -14.83 8.98
N ALA A 238 -29.50 -16.04 9.50
CA ALA A 238 -28.80 -17.25 9.08
C ALA A 238 -27.27 -17.10 9.08
N TRP A 239 -26.74 -16.23 9.96
CA TRP A 239 -25.33 -15.90 10.06
C TRP A 239 -24.74 -15.09 8.89
N ASP A 240 -25.58 -14.52 8.03
CA ASP A 240 -25.14 -13.68 6.91
C ASP A 240 -24.58 -12.32 7.37
N LEU A 241 -23.65 -11.79 6.59
CA LEU A 241 -23.03 -10.47 6.79
C LEU A 241 -23.72 -9.45 5.89
N VAL A 242 -24.78 -8.81 6.40
CA VAL A 242 -25.65 -7.91 5.64
C VAL A 242 -26.00 -6.66 6.43
N GLU A 243 -26.33 -5.57 5.73
CA GLU A 243 -26.61 -4.27 6.37
C GLU A 243 -27.80 -4.33 7.35
N SER A 244 -28.77 -5.23 7.10
CA SER A 244 -29.92 -5.45 7.98
C SER A 244 -29.54 -5.99 9.36
N PHE A 245 -28.30 -6.46 9.59
CA PHE A 245 -27.81 -6.77 10.93
C PHE A 245 -27.91 -5.58 11.87
N GLY A 246 -27.66 -4.35 11.40
CA GLY A 246 -27.83 -3.15 12.22
C GLY A 246 -29.28 -2.88 12.65
N GLU A 247 -30.25 -3.59 12.07
CA GLU A 247 -31.68 -3.47 12.36
C GLU A 247 -32.22 -4.63 13.23
N THR A 248 -31.39 -5.63 13.55
CA THR A 248 -31.76 -6.67 14.51
C THR A 248 -31.64 -6.17 15.95
N ALA A 249 -32.18 -6.93 16.90
CA ALA A 249 -32.00 -6.59 18.32
C ALA A 249 -30.52 -6.77 18.73
N GLU A 250 -29.87 -7.80 18.20
CA GLU A 250 -28.47 -8.13 18.34
C GLU A 250 -27.55 -7.03 17.83
N GLY A 251 -27.73 -6.58 16.58
CA GLY A 251 -26.89 -5.53 16.01
C GLY A 251 -27.07 -4.19 16.71
N ARG A 252 -28.30 -3.83 17.10
CA ARG A 252 -28.54 -2.63 17.93
C ARG A 252 -27.93 -2.74 19.32
N TRP A 253 -27.94 -3.93 19.92
CA TRP A 253 -27.29 -4.15 21.19
C TRP A 253 -25.77 -4.04 21.04
N LEU A 254 -25.20 -4.65 20.00
CA LEU A 254 -23.78 -4.60 19.70
C LEU A 254 -23.31 -3.15 19.51
N ASP A 255 -23.99 -2.39 18.64
CA ASP A 255 -23.69 -0.97 18.37
C ASP A 255 -23.62 -0.14 19.65
N LYS A 256 -24.52 -0.40 20.61
CA LYS A 256 -24.58 0.34 21.89
C LYS A 256 -23.61 -0.16 22.97
N ASN A 257 -23.02 -1.35 22.82
CA ASN A 257 -22.27 -1.99 23.91
C ASN A 257 -20.84 -2.39 23.55
N ALA A 258 -20.51 -2.55 22.27
CA ALA A 258 -19.21 -3.03 21.81
C ALA A 258 -18.03 -2.22 22.39
N TYR A 259 -18.18 -0.89 22.50
CA TYR A 259 -17.15 0.01 22.99
C TYR A 259 -16.68 -0.30 24.42
N GLN A 260 -17.58 -0.84 25.27
CA GLN A 260 -17.27 -1.18 26.66
C GLN A 260 -16.23 -2.30 26.76
N TYR A 261 -16.10 -3.09 25.69
CA TYR A 261 -15.18 -4.22 25.56
C TYR A 261 -13.94 -3.88 24.72
N GLY A 262 -13.88 -2.67 24.14
CA GLY A 262 -12.76 -2.23 23.31
C GLY A 262 -12.98 -2.36 21.81
N PHE A 263 -14.23 -2.62 21.37
CA PHE A 263 -14.59 -2.71 19.96
C PHE A 263 -15.35 -1.48 19.49
N ILE A 264 -15.13 -1.08 18.23
CA ILE A 264 -15.96 -0.09 17.53
C ILE A 264 -16.67 -0.77 16.37
N VAL A 265 -17.86 -0.31 16.00
CA VAL A 265 -18.43 -0.58 14.67
C VAL A 265 -17.61 0.24 13.67
N ARG A 266 -16.80 -0.43 12.85
CA ARG A 266 -15.69 0.21 12.13
C ARG A 266 -16.13 1.11 10.99
N TYR A 267 -17.20 0.70 10.30
CA TYR A 267 -17.75 1.36 9.13
C TYR A 267 -19.21 1.72 9.41
N GLY A 268 -19.41 2.88 10.03
CA GLY A 268 -20.72 3.38 10.44
C GLY A 268 -21.54 3.97 9.28
N LYS A 269 -22.80 4.34 9.57
CA LYS A 269 -23.64 5.02 8.58
C LYS A 269 -23.03 6.38 8.24
N ASN A 270 -23.04 6.73 6.96
CA ASN A 270 -22.52 8.01 6.43
C ASN A 270 -21.01 8.26 6.63
N THR A 271 -20.21 7.23 6.96
CA THR A 271 -18.75 7.39 7.13
C THR A 271 -17.95 7.05 5.88
N GLU A 272 -18.60 6.59 4.80
CA GLU A 272 -17.91 6.08 3.59
C GLU A 272 -16.96 7.11 2.96
N ALA A 273 -17.29 8.40 3.01
CA ALA A 273 -16.41 9.45 2.49
C ALA A 273 -15.05 9.53 3.23
N ILE A 274 -15.01 9.08 4.49
CA ILE A 274 -13.84 9.10 5.36
C ILE A 274 -13.13 7.74 5.31
N THR A 275 -13.88 6.66 5.57
CA THR A 275 -13.33 5.29 5.70
C THR A 275 -13.02 4.67 4.33
N GLY A 276 -13.74 5.08 3.29
CA GLY A 276 -13.70 4.48 1.96
C GLY A 276 -14.45 3.15 1.85
N TYR A 277 -15.30 2.81 2.83
CA TYR A 277 -16.12 1.61 2.85
C TYR A 277 -17.59 1.94 3.10
N ALA A 278 -18.48 1.17 2.48
CA ALA A 278 -19.91 1.22 2.75
C ALA A 278 -20.23 0.87 4.21
N TYR A 279 -21.48 1.04 4.62
CA TYR A 279 -21.93 0.72 5.97
C TYR A 279 -21.84 -0.80 6.21
N GLU A 280 -21.15 -1.20 7.28
CA GLU A 280 -20.96 -2.61 7.65
C GLU A 280 -21.21 -2.79 9.16
N PRO A 281 -22.48 -2.91 9.61
CA PRO A 281 -22.81 -3.04 11.03
C PRO A 281 -22.28 -4.31 11.69
N TRP A 282 -21.92 -5.31 10.89
CA TRP A 282 -21.35 -6.56 11.35
C TRP A 282 -19.85 -6.45 11.63
N HIS A 283 -19.15 -5.47 11.06
CA HIS A 283 -17.70 -5.38 11.11
C HIS A 283 -17.25 -4.57 12.34
N ILE A 284 -16.71 -5.28 13.33
CA ILE A 284 -16.18 -4.67 14.55
C ILE A 284 -14.66 -4.72 14.59
N ARG A 285 -14.06 -3.62 15.04
CA ARG A 285 -12.61 -3.45 15.15
C ARG A 285 -12.20 -3.25 16.61
N TYR A 286 -11.31 -4.10 17.11
CA TYR A 286 -10.71 -3.90 18.42
C TYR A 286 -9.65 -2.78 18.37
N VAL A 287 -9.78 -1.81 19.27
CA VAL A 287 -8.88 -0.65 19.42
C VAL A 287 -8.48 -0.40 20.89
N GLY A 288 -8.87 -1.33 21.78
CA GLY A 288 -8.74 -1.16 23.22
C GLY A 288 -9.83 -0.28 23.84
N LYS A 289 -10.11 -0.50 25.13
CA LYS A 289 -11.27 0.09 25.83
C LYS A 289 -11.29 1.62 25.84
N LYS A 290 -10.15 2.27 26.01
CA LYS A 290 -10.05 3.73 26.10
C LYS A 290 -10.45 4.37 24.75
N ALA A 291 -9.78 3.98 23.68
CA ALA A 291 -10.05 4.52 22.36
C ALA A 291 -11.46 4.16 21.88
N ALA A 292 -11.92 2.93 22.10
CA ALA A 292 -13.27 2.53 21.68
C ALA A 292 -14.35 3.39 22.34
N ARG A 293 -14.19 3.69 23.64
CA ARG A 293 -15.07 4.60 24.37
C ARG A 293 -15.03 6.02 23.79
N GLU A 294 -13.85 6.57 23.59
CA GLU A 294 -13.69 7.94 23.06
C GLU A 294 -14.27 8.09 21.65
N ILE A 295 -14.06 7.08 20.79
CA ILE A 295 -14.62 7.01 19.43
C ILE A 295 -16.15 6.94 19.48
N TYR A 296 -16.70 6.08 20.34
CA TYR A 296 -18.14 5.90 20.49
C TYR A 296 -18.83 7.15 21.05
N GLU A 297 -18.32 7.72 22.14
CA GLU A 297 -18.90 8.89 22.81
C GLU A 297 -18.85 10.15 21.92
N GLN A 298 -17.84 10.27 21.06
CA GLN A 298 -17.73 11.37 20.09
C GLN A 298 -18.44 11.09 18.76
N ASN A 299 -18.88 9.85 18.51
CA ASN A 299 -19.48 9.41 17.26
C ASN A 299 -18.60 9.72 16.04
N ILE A 300 -17.31 9.36 16.13
CA ILE A 300 -16.30 9.57 15.09
C ILE A 300 -15.77 8.23 14.56
N THR A 301 -15.00 8.29 13.48
CA THR A 301 -14.27 7.14 12.91
C THR A 301 -12.90 6.93 13.56
N LEU A 302 -12.28 5.78 13.30
CA LEU A 302 -10.87 5.55 13.70
C LEU A 302 -9.93 6.51 12.99
N GLU A 303 -10.20 6.85 11.72
CA GLU A 303 -9.47 7.87 10.98
C GLU A 303 -9.48 9.22 11.71
N GLU A 304 -10.66 9.73 12.05
CA GLU A 304 -10.81 11.02 12.75
C GLU A 304 -10.17 11.01 14.14
N TYR A 305 -10.34 9.91 14.90
CA TYR A 305 -9.70 9.75 16.21
C TYR A 305 -8.17 9.79 16.14
N LEU A 306 -7.60 9.29 15.04
CA LEU A 306 -6.16 9.29 14.80
C LEU A 306 -5.66 10.56 14.07
N GLY A 307 -6.57 11.46 13.68
CA GLY A 307 -6.24 12.71 12.99
C GLY A 307 -5.93 12.56 11.49
N TYR A 308 -6.53 11.59 10.81
CA TYR A 308 -6.37 11.34 9.36
C TYR A 308 -7.44 11.99 8.48
#